data_AF-A0AAP0PUT4-F1
#
_entry.id   AF-A0AAP0PUT4-F1
#
_cell.length_a   1.000
_cell.length_b   1.000
_cell.length_c   1.000
_cell.angle_alpha   90.00
_cell.angle_beta   90.00
_cell.angle_gamma   90.00
#
_symmetry.space_group_name_H-M   'P 1'
#
loop_
_entity.id
_entity.type
_entity.pdbx_description
1 polymer ?
#
loop_
_entity_poly.entity_id
_entity_poly.type
_entity_poly.pdbx_seq_one_letter_code
_entity_poly.pdbx_strand_id
1 'polypeptide(L)'
;MLLSSFTLHCSLYISSKTLDPQNISHSKPMSWPCSKCTFLNPPSQKHNCQICLSPSSPSSTPSSSSSSLTWPCKACTFSNPLRSHACDVCGTPKPLSSLSNFEDLDPILADNDLDSSIGSVFLPLKRCNKRKTVEGRPEGSDGFRDLGIFRCTKSSINEGALLDSEVNVDCAKIAEETARDAGSSKLKVMTYNVWFREDLELHKRMKALGELIQQNSPDVICFQEVTPNIYGIFEQSDWWKTYRCSVSNVMANTRPYFCMQLSKLPVKSLSCKPFGNSVMGRELCVAEIEVDMGKTLVVATTHLESPCPAPPTWDQMYSKERVAQAKEAVSVLNRSPNIIFAGDMNWDDAKDGQFPLLDGWTDAWTELRPGERGYTYDTKTNQMLTGNRTLQKRLDRFLCNLKDFKISEIDMIGTDAIPGLSYCKQKKVKNEVKKLMLPVLPSDHYGLLLTICRK
;
A
#
# COMPACT_ATOMS: atom_id res chain seq x y z
N MET A 1 15.04 58.73 14.89
CA MET A 1 16.15 57.88 14.39
C MET A 1 17.24 57.78 15.45
N LEU A 2 18.18 56.85 15.28
CA LEU A 2 19.42 56.66 16.08
C LEU A 2 19.26 56.11 17.51
N LEU A 3 19.53 54.80 17.60
CA LEU A 3 20.47 54.15 18.53
C LEU A 3 20.52 54.56 20.01
N SER A 4 20.26 53.59 20.87
CA SER A 4 21.15 53.28 21.99
C SER A 4 21.35 51.76 22.09
N SER A 5 22.56 51.32 22.42
CA SER A 5 22.88 49.91 22.70
C SER A 5 23.14 49.75 24.18
N PHE A 6 22.52 48.77 24.82
CA PHE A 6 22.90 48.34 26.17
C PHE A 6 23.12 46.84 26.20
N THR A 7 24.37 46.45 26.42
CA THR A 7 24.75 45.06 26.71
C THR A 7 24.65 44.85 28.20
N LEU A 8 23.98 43.78 28.65
CA LEU A 8 24.05 43.35 30.04
C LEU A 8 24.40 41.87 30.10
N HIS A 9 25.58 41.55 30.62
CA HIS A 9 25.91 40.19 31.04
C HIS A 9 25.10 39.83 32.28
N CYS A 10 24.60 38.59 32.33
CA CYS A 10 24.12 38.00 33.57
C CYS A 10 24.54 36.52 33.63
N SER A 11 25.65 36.27 34.33
CA SER A 11 26.17 34.91 34.53
C SER A 11 25.29 34.16 35.53
N LEU A 12 24.80 32.97 35.17
CA LEU A 12 24.10 32.08 36.10
C LEU A 12 24.95 30.84 36.41
N TYR A 13 24.96 30.49 37.70
CA TYR A 13 25.82 29.44 38.27
C TYR A 13 25.46 28.04 37.76
N ILE A 14 26.47 27.29 37.32
CA ILE A 14 26.38 25.83 37.22
C ILE A 14 26.65 25.25 38.62
N SER A 15 25.61 24.76 39.29
CA SER A 15 25.76 23.98 40.53
C SER A 15 25.78 22.48 40.19
N SER A 16 26.96 21.88 40.26
CA SER A 16 27.14 20.44 40.06
C SER A 16 26.59 19.65 41.25
N LYS A 17 25.52 18.88 41.05
CA LYS A 17 25.09 17.81 41.97
C LYS A 17 25.19 16.46 41.27
N THR A 18 26.16 15.67 41.71
CA THR A 18 26.30 14.25 41.39
C THR A 18 25.15 13.45 42.01
N LEU A 19 24.55 12.55 41.24
CA LEU A 19 23.60 11.54 41.72
C LEU A 19 23.97 10.17 41.13
N ASP A 20 23.83 9.12 41.93
CA ASP A 20 24.25 7.76 41.58
C ASP A 20 23.40 7.13 40.45
N PRO A 21 23.99 6.23 39.64
CA PRO A 21 23.30 5.60 38.52
C PRO A 21 22.40 4.44 38.98
N GLN A 22 21.15 4.76 39.36
CA GLN A 22 20.13 3.71 39.52
C GLN A 22 19.64 3.16 38.17
N ASN A 23 19.37 1.86 38.15
CA ASN A 23 19.34 1.03 36.95
C ASN A 23 17.98 1.10 36.21
N ILE A 24 17.77 2.14 35.39
CA ILE A 24 16.53 2.33 34.62
C ILE A 24 16.49 1.40 33.40
N SER A 25 15.73 0.31 33.52
CA SER A 25 15.44 -0.58 32.40
C SER A 25 14.45 0.05 31.41
N HIS A 26 14.95 0.80 30.43
CA HIS A 26 14.12 1.34 29.35
C HIS A 26 13.50 0.21 28.50
N SER A 27 12.23 -0.11 28.79
CA SER A 27 11.37 -0.85 27.88
C SER A 27 11.19 -0.02 26.60
N LYS A 28 11.65 -0.55 25.46
CA LYS A 28 11.41 0.08 24.17
C LYS A 28 9.89 0.07 23.92
N PRO A 29 9.24 1.23 23.70
CA PRO A 29 7.83 1.24 23.38
C PRO A 29 7.62 0.49 22.06
N MET A 30 6.62 -0.38 22.03
CA MET A 30 6.29 -1.19 20.87
C MET A 30 5.14 -0.58 20.09
N SER A 31 5.19 -0.68 18.77
CA SER A 31 4.06 -0.37 17.90
C SER A 31 2.90 -1.34 18.12
N TRP A 32 1.65 -0.88 18.05
CA TRP A 32 0.47 -1.68 18.36
C TRP A 32 -0.56 -1.68 17.21
N PRO A 33 -1.03 -2.85 16.73
CA PRO A 33 -2.08 -2.93 15.72
C PRO A 33 -3.42 -2.50 16.31
N CYS A 34 -4.18 -1.69 15.56
CA CYS A 34 -5.49 -1.25 15.99
C CYS A 34 -6.53 -2.38 15.97
N SER A 35 -7.26 -2.56 17.07
CA SER A 35 -8.37 -3.53 17.18
C SER A 35 -9.64 -3.16 16.38
N LYS A 36 -9.62 -2.08 15.59
CA LYS A 36 -10.72 -1.64 14.72
C LYS A 36 -10.37 -1.53 13.22
N CYS A 37 -9.12 -1.24 12.87
CA CYS A 37 -8.67 -1.09 11.47
C CYS A 37 -7.31 -1.75 11.18
N THR A 38 -6.80 -2.59 12.09
CA THR A 38 -5.50 -3.31 12.04
C THR A 38 -4.21 -2.48 11.96
N PHE A 39 -4.26 -1.21 11.53
CA PHE A 39 -3.11 -0.33 11.37
C PHE A 39 -2.13 -0.35 12.55
N LEU A 40 -0.84 -0.49 12.24
CA LEU A 40 0.25 -0.62 13.18
C LEU A 40 0.71 0.75 13.69
N ASN A 41 0.07 1.24 14.75
CA ASN A 41 0.35 2.55 15.34
C ASN A 41 1.81 2.64 15.81
N PRO A 42 2.51 3.76 15.53
CA PRO A 42 3.91 3.92 15.92
C PRO A 42 4.06 4.01 17.45
N PRO A 43 5.27 3.71 18.00
CA PRO A 43 5.51 3.73 19.45
C PRO A 43 5.28 5.08 20.16
N SER A 44 5.18 6.17 19.41
CA SER A 44 4.82 7.51 19.89
C SER A 44 3.32 7.65 20.22
N GLN A 45 2.46 6.87 19.55
CA GLN A 45 1.01 7.01 19.61
C GLN A 45 0.42 6.12 20.71
N LYS A 46 0.09 6.72 21.86
CA LYS A 46 -0.17 5.97 23.11
C LYS A 46 -1.62 5.56 23.39
N HIS A 47 -2.62 6.30 22.89
CA HIS A 47 -3.99 6.23 23.42
C HIS A 47 -5.10 5.99 22.39
N ASN A 48 -4.89 6.38 21.13
CA ASN A 48 -5.91 6.32 20.07
C ASN A 48 -5.24 5.90 18.75
N CYS A 49 -5.96 5.21 17.87
CA CYS A 49 -5.44 4.84 16.56
C CYS A 49 -5.29 6.07 15.65
N GLN A 50 -4.18 6.16 14.91
CA GLN A 50 -3.92 7.24 13.96
C GLN A 50 -4.85 7.23 12.73
N ILE A 51 -5.46 6.09 12.39
CA ILE A 51 -6.47 6.00 11.31
C ILE A 51 -7.86 6.41 11.83
N CYS A 52 -8.43 5.57 12.70
CA CYS A 52 -9.86 5.55 13.00
C CYS A 52 -10.17 6.10 14.42
N LEU A 53 -9.21 6.80 15.02
CA LEU A 53 -9.26 7.45 16.35
C LEU A 53 -9.67 6.53 17.53
N SER A 54 -9.84 5.23 17.29
CA SER A 54 -10.34 4.27 18.27
C SER A 54 -9.30 3.98 19.36
N PRO A 55 -9.70 3.85 20.63
CA PRO A 55 -8.75 3.79 21.75
C PRO A 55 -7.86 2.55 21.74
N SER A 56 -6.64 2.69 22.25
CA SER A 56 -5.69 1.60 22.47
C SER A 56 -6.24 0.62 23.53
N SER A 57 -6.44 -0.64 23.15
CA SER A 57 -6.84 -1.68 24.10
C SER A 57 -5.72 -1.91 25.13
N PRO A 58 -5.97 -1.77 26.45
CA PRO A 58 -4.92 -1.85 27.45
C PRO A 58 -4.35 -3.27 27.56
N SER A 59 -3.03 -3.41 27.40
CA SER A 59 -2.33 -4.66 27.65
C SER A 59 -2.28 -4.95 29.16
N SER A 60 -3.03 -5.95 29.61
CA SER A 60 -3.18 -6.31 31.02
C SER A 60 -1.93 -6.96 31.61
N THR A 61 -1.09 -6.17 32.28
CA THR A 61 -0.23 -6.66 33.37
C THR A 61 -1.05 -6.82 34.65
N PRO A 62 -0.96 -7.95 35.37
CA PRO A 62 -1.77 -8.19 36.56
C PRO A 62 -1.25 -7.41 37.79
N SER A 63 -2.08 -6.53 38.33
CA SER A 63 -1.94 -5.94 39.67
C SER A 63 -3.29 -5.98 40.37
N SER A 64 -3.31 -6.48 41.61
CA SER A 64 -4.50 -7.03 42.26
C SER A 64 -5.34 -6.01 43.05
N SER A 65 -6.64 -5.93 42.78
CA SER A 65 -7.65 -5.44 43.75
C SER A 65 -9.07 -5.90 43.39
N SER A 66 -9.78 -6.41 44.40
CA SER A 66 -11.25 -6.57 44.51
C SER A 66 -12.11 -6.58 43.23
N SER A 67 -12.61 -7.76 42.84
CA SER A 67 -13.59 -7.91 41.75
C SER A 67 -14.98 -7.37 42.12
N SER A 68 -15.29 -6.14 41.73
CA SER A 68 -16.67 -5.65 41.65
C SER A 68 -17.40 -6.33 40.50
N LEU A 69 -18.45 -7.11 40.80
CA LEU A 69 -19.26 -7.77 39.77
C LEU A 69 -20.06 -6.73 38.96
N THR A 70 -20.06 -6.90 37.64
CA THR A 70 -20.77 -6.03 36.68
C THR A 70 -21.60 -6.85 35.69
N TRP A 71 -22.54 -6.21 34.98
CA TRP A 71 -23.30 -6.82 33.89
C TRP A 71 -23.22 -5.97 32.60
N PRO A 72 -22.90 -6.56 31.44
CA PRO A 72 -22.87 -5.85 30.18
C PRO A 72 -24.29 -5.55 29.69
N CYS A 73 -24.53 -4.30 29.30
CA CYS A 73 -25.78 -3.90 28.67
C CYS A 73 -25.96 -4.58 27.30
N LYS A 74 -27.08 -5.25 27.06
CA LYS A 74 -27.36 -5.92 25.77
C LYS A 74 -27.48 -4.95 24.58
N ALA A 75 -27.73 -3.66 24.81
CA ALA A 75 -27.86 -2.65 23.75
C ALA A 75 -26.54 -1.92 23.42
N CYS A 76 -25.77 -1.50 24.43
CA CYS A 76 -24.57 -0.68 24.25
C CYS A 76 -23.26 -1.32 24.76
N THR A 77 -23.31 -2.55 25.28
CA THR A 77 -22.19 -3.32 25.88
C THR A 77 -21.53 -2.72 27.13
N PHE A 78 -21.91 -1.51 27.57
CA PHE A 78 -21.38 -0.88 28.77
C PHE A 78 -21.59 -1.77 30.02
N SER A 79 -20.55 -1.89 30.85
CA SER A 79 -20.51 -2.82 31.98
C SER A 79 -20.98 -2.12 33.26
N ASN A 80 -22.26 -2.27 33.58
CA ASN A 80 -22.90 -1.60 34.71
C ASN A 80 -22.63 -2.35 36.02
N PRO A 81 -22.54 -1.68 37.19
CA PRO A 81 -22.52 -2.33 38.49
C PRO A 81 -23.67 -3.35 38.64
N LEU A 82 -23.45 -4.48 39.32
CA LEU A 82 -24.50 -5.51 39.47
C LEU A 82 -25.75 -5.02 40.24
N ARG A 83 -25.65 -3.88 40.94
CA ARG A 83 -26.75 -3.17 41.61
C ARG A 83 -27.56 -2.23 40.70
N SER A 84 -27.07 -1.83 39.53
CA SER A 84 -27.83 -0.96 38.60
C SER A 84 -28.95 -1.77 37.94
N HIS A 85 -30.20 -1.34 38.09
CA HIS A 85 -31.39 -2.00 37.53
C HIS A 85 -31.66 -1.64 36.05
N ALA A 86 -31.02 -0.59 35.55
CA ALA A 86 -30.98 -0.18 34.16
C ALA A 86 -29.53 0.21 33.79
N CYS A 87 -29.26 0.42 32.50
CA CYS A 87 -27.93 0.80 32.05
C CYS A 87 -27.66 2.29 32.24
N ASP A 88 -26.56 2.63 32.93
CA ASP A 88 -26.21 4.00 33.32
C ASP A 88 -25.88 4.91 32.11
N VAL A 89 -25.65 4.34 30.93
CA VAL A 89 -25.34 5.05 29.67
C VAL A 89 -26.54 5.19 28.72
N CYS A 90 -27.52 4.28 28.76
CA CYS A 90 -28.60 4.24 27.75
C CYS A 90 -29.99 3.82 28.27
N GLY A 91 -30.18 3.73 29.59
CA GLY A 91 -31.47 3.42 30.22
C GLY A 91 -32.01 2.00 30.01
N THR A 92 -31.35 1.16 29.22
CA THR A 92 -31.81 -0.22 28.93
C THR A 92 -31.91 -1.06 30.22
N PRO A 93 -33.07 -1.67 30.53
CA PRO A 93 -33.24 -2.46 31.75
C PRO A 93 -32.29 -3.66 31.87
N LYS A 94 -31.97 -4.05 33.11
CA LYS A 94 -31.19 -5.25 33.43
C LYS A 94 -32.00 -6.53 33.16
N PRO A 95 -31.45 -7.53 32.43
CA PRO A 95 -32.10 -8.83 32.26
C PRO A 95 -32.30 -9.58 33.58
N LEU A 96 -33.47 -10.21 33.77
CA LEU A 96 -33.85 -10.96 34.97
C LEU A 96 -34.01 -12.47 34.68
N SER A 97 -32.91 -13.23 34.83
CA SER A 97 -32.80 -14.71 34.95
C SER A 97 -31.36 -15.12 34.63
N SER A 98 -30.79 -16.23 35.13
CA SER A 98 -31.04 -17.00 36.37
C SER A 98 -29.76 -17.83 36.65
N LEU A 99 -29.46 -18.16 37.90
CA LEU A 99 -28.24 -18.91 38.28
C LEU A 99 -28.46 -20.43 38.21
N SER A 100 -27.69 -21.18 37.39
CA SER A 100 -27.13 -22.51 37.74
C SER A 100 -26.38 -23.24 36.60
N ASN A 101 -25.22 -23.79 36.97
CA ASN A 101 -24.61 -25.08 36.55
C ASN A 101 -24.11 -25.29 35.10
N PHE A 102 -23.58 -26.51 34.85
CA PHE A 102 -22.32 -26.79 34.12
C PHE A 102 -22.34 -28.23 33.53
N GLU A 103 -21.28 -28.60 32.79
CA GLU A 103 -20.91 -29.93 32.26
C GLU A 103 -21.59 -30.45 30.96
N ASP A 104 -20.73 -30.56 29.93
CA ASP A 104 -20.55 -31.60 28.90
C ASP A 104 -21.73 -32.30 28.18
N LEU A 105 -21.69 -32.25 26.84
CA LEU A 105 -21.27 -33.41 26.02
C LEU A 105 -21.08 -33.04 24.51
N ASP A 106 -20.24 -33.81 23.84
CA ASP A 106 -19.85 -33.75 22.41
C ASP A 106 -19.57 -35.23 21.96
N PRO A 107 -19.40 -35.63 20.68
CA PRO A 107 -19.63 -34.92 19.40
C PRO A 107 -20.42 -35.73 18.34
N ILE A 108 -21.01 -35.07 17.33
CA ILE A 108 -21.22 -35.65 15.97
C ILE A 108 -20.94 -34.58 14.88
N LEU A 109 -20.36 -35.04 13.78
CA LEU A 109 -19.93 -34.27 12.60
C LEU A 109 -21.09 -33.56 11.86
N ALA A 110 -20.86 -32.31 11.47
CA ALA A 110 -21.51 -31.66 10.33
C ALA A 110 -20.52 -30.72 9.62
N ASP A 111 -20.25 -30.95 8.34
CA ASP A 111 -19.25 -30.22 7.56
C ASP A 111 -19.83 -28.89 7.04
N ASN A 112 -19.33 -27.76 7.57
CA ASN A 112 -19.65 -26.38 7.14
C ASN A 112 -18.67 -25.36 7.77
N ASP A 113 -17.39 -25.46 7.42
CA ASP A 113 -16.33 -24.59 7.99
C ASP A 113 -16.42 -23.15 7.42
N LEU A 114 -17.09 -22.26 8.17
CA LEU A 114 -17.36 -20.87 7.79
C LEU A 114 -16.04 -20.07 7.61
N ASP A 115 -15.99 -19.14 6.64
CA ASP A 115 -14.75 -18.54 6.11
C ASP A 115 -14.06 -17.47 7.01
N SER A 116 -13.83 -17.80 8.28
CA SER A 116 -13.30 -16.90 9.33
C SER A 116 -11.78 -16.69 9.29
N SER A 117 -11.09 -16.99 8.18
CA SER A 117 -9.62 -17.14 8.15
C SER A 117 -8.85 -16.10 7.31
N ILE A 118 -9.56 -15.23 6.58
CA ILE A 118 -8.95 -14.10 5.84
C ILE A 118 -8.22 -13.13 6.80
N GLY A 119 -8.54 -13.14 8.10
CA GLY A 119 -7.93 -12.26 9.11
C GLY A 119 -6.46 -12.54 9.43
N SER A 120 -5.92 -13.64 8.91
CA SER A 120 -4.48 -13.93 8.97
C SER A 120 -3.64 -13.10 7.99
N VAL A 121 -4.26 -12.44 7.01
CA VAL A 121 -3.59 -11.61 6.00
C VAL A 121 -3.15 -10.25 6.58
N PHE A 122 -3.99 -9.62 7.39
CA PHE A 122 -3.84 -8.23 7.85
C PHE A 122 -3.11 -8.07 9.21
N LEU A 123 -2.34 -9.08 9.64
CA LEU A 123 -1.66 -9.07 10.94
C LEU A 123 -0.13 -8.87 10.82
N PRO A 124 0.44 -7.79 11.40
CA PRO A 124 1.89 -7.65 11.50
C PRO A 124 2.46 -8.66 12.51
N LEU A 125 3.45 -9.45 12.06
CA LEU A 125 4.12 -10.44 12.92
C LEU A 125 5.00 -9.74 13.97
N LYS A 126 4.91 -10.18 15.23
CA LYS A 126 5.63 -9.53 16.35
C LYS A 126 7.14 -9.62 16.18
N ARG A 127 7.80 -8.45 16.13
CA ARG A 127 9.27 -8.32 16.22
C ARG A 127 9.76 -8.80 17.59
N CYS A 128 10.81 -9.64 17.62
CA CYS A 128 11.47 -10.07 18.85
C CYS A 128 12.92 -9.54 18.91
N ASN A 129 13.42 -9.30 20.13
CA ASN A 129 14.67 -8.57 20.34
C ASN A 129 15.92 -9.42 20.11
N LYS A 130 16.83 -8.98 19.23
CA LYS A 130 18.24 -9.40 19.26
C LYS A 130 19.01 -8.52 20.24
N ARG A 131 19.68 -9.12 21.22
CA ARG A 131 20.81 -8.49 21.94
C ARG A 131 22.02 -8.43 21.00
N LYS A 132 22.94 -7.48 21.21
CA LYS A 132 24.14 -7.25 20.39
C LYS A 132 25.39 -7.79 21.13
N THR A 133 26.32 -8.39 20.37
CA THR A 133 27.81 -8.32 20.38
C THR A 133 28.59 -8.04 21.68
N VAL A 134 29.90 -8.32 21.80
CA VAL A 134 30.96 -8.63 20.78
C VAL A 134 31.64 -9.99 21.14
N GLU A 135 32.91 -10.36 20.93
CA GLU A 135 34.16 -9.75 20.38
C GLU A 135 35.03 -10.86 19.72
N GLY A 136 36.00 -10.50 18.87
CA GLY A 136 37.01 -11.40 18.30
C GLY A 136 37.68 -10.81 17.05
N ARG A 137 39.01 -10.56 17.10
CA ARG A 137 39.78 -9.84 16.07
C ARG A 137 40.42 -10.74 14.98
N PRO A 138 40.87 -10.19 13.83
CA PRO A 138 41.40 -10.96 12.69
C PRO A 138 42.91 -10.80 12.39
N GLU A 139 43.46 -11.77 11.65
CA GLU A 139 44.73 -11.78 10.88
C GLU A 139 44.47 -12.67 9.62
N GLY A 140 45.13 -12.57 8.45
CA GLY A 140 46.21 -11.71 7.94
C GLY A 140 46.14 -11.53 6.39
N SER A 141 47.28 -11.23 5.73
CA SER A 141 47.41 -10.87 4.29
C SER A 141 47.65 -12.10 3.37
N ASP A 142 47.87 -12.07 2.04
CA ASP A 142 48.18 -11.05 0.99
C ASP A 142 47.15 -11.12 -0.18
N GLY A 143 47.09 -10.34 -1.28
CA GLY A 143 47.89 -9.27 -1.94
C GLY A 143 47.28 -9.06 -3.37
N PHE A 144 47.78 -8.29 -4.36
CA PHE A 144 48.76 -7.20 -4.50
C PHE A 144 48.60 -6.59 -5.94
N ARG A 145 48.89 -5.28 -6.18
CA ARG A 145 48.70 -4.49 -7.46
C ARG A 145 47.22 -4.26 -7.87
N ASP A 146 46.67 -3.05 -8.08
CA ASP A 146 47.12 -1.64 -8.25
C ASP A 146 47.51 -1.18 -9.68
N LEU A 147 47.16 0.09 -9.95
CA LEU A 147 47.32 0.94 -11.15
C LEU A 147 46.45 0.60 -12.39
N GLY A 148 45.76 1.57 -13.02
CA GLY A 148 45.71 3.00 -12.68
C GLY A 148 44.64 3.84 -13.41
N ILE A 149 44.51 5.09 -12.97
CA ILE A 149 43.60 6.14 -13.44
C ILE A 149 44.21 6.88 -14.65
N PHE A 150 43.43 7.32 -15.64
CA PHE A 150 43.52 8.69 -16.19
C PHE A 150 42.27 9.11 -17.00
N ARG A 151 42.14 10.41 -17.28
CA ARG A 151 40.98 11.10 -17.86
C ARG A 151 41.28 11.71 -19.23
N CYS A 152 40.27 11.68 -20.12
CA CYS A 152 39.83 12.77 -21.03
C CYS A 152 40.82 13.43 -22.02
N THR A 153 40.45 13.51 -23.31
CA THR A 153 40.31 14.79 -24.07
C THR A 153 39.71 14.58 -25.47
N LYS A 154 39.41 15.68 -26.20
CA LYS A 154 38.82 15.69 -27.55
C LYS A 154 39.85 16.00 -28.65
N SER A 155 39.70 15.39 -29.82
CA SER A 155 40.01 15.94 -31.16
C SER A 155 39.16 15.15 -32.18
N SER A 156 38.42 15.71 -33.15
CA SER A 156 38.70 16.71 -34.20
C SER A 156 39.17 16.08 -35.52
N ILE A 157 38.18 15.77 -36.36
CA ILE A 157 38.12 15.84 -37.85
C ILE A 157 39.43 15.68 -38.64
N ASN A 158 39.45 14.71 -39.57
CA ASN A 158 39.98 14.97 -40.92
C ASN A 158 39.26 14.09 -41.97
N GLU A 159 39.23 14.52 -43.23
CA GLU A 159 38.47 13.88 -44.33
C GLU A 159 39.31 12.92 -45.20
N GLY A 160 38.63 12.11 -46.03
CA GLY A 160 39.10 11.88 -47.41
C GLY A 160 39.40 10.44 -47.86
N ALA A 161 38.38 9.71 -48.30
CA ALA A 161 38.47 8.75 -49.41
C ALA A 161 37.06 8.37 -49.93
N LEU A 162 36.84 8.42 -51.25
CA LEU A 162 35.62 7.95 -51.92
C LEU A 162 35.77 6.48 -52.37
N LEU A 163 34.66 5.74 -52.38
CA LEU A 163 34.33 4.76 -53.42
C LEU A 163 32.84 4.41 -53.34
N ASP A 164 32.16 4.36 -54.48
CA ASP A 164 30.70 4.23 -54.56
C ASP A 164 30.20 2.78 -54.39
N SER A 165 29.04 2.65 -53.73
CA SER A 165 28.10 1.56 -53.99
C SER A 165 26.68 2.03 -53.70
N GLU A 166 25.92 2.36 -54.75
CA GLU A 166 24.53 2.83 -54.64
C GLU A 166 23.61 1.72 -54.12
N VAL A 167 23.22 1.79 -52.85
CA VAL A 167 22.06 1.04 -52.35
C VAL A 167 20.86 2.00 -52.37
N ASN A 168 20.12 1.99 -53.48
CA ASN A 168 18.94 2.84 -53.66
C ASN A 168 17.76 2.36 -52.79
N VAL A 169 17.83 2.67 -51.49
CA VAL A 169 16.74 2.46 -50.54
C VAL A 169 15.73 3.59 -50.70
N ASP A 170 14.47 3.26 -51.00
CA ASP A 170 13.37 4.22 -51.05
C ASP A 170 13.24 4.98 -49.71
N CYS A 171 13.87 6.15 -49.63
CA CYS A 171 13.77 7.02 -48.46
C CYS A 171 12.31 7.45 -48.22
N ALA A 172 11.49 7.45 -49.28
CA ALA A 172 10.04 7.63 -49.22
C ALA A 172 9.31 6.49 -48.47
N LYS A 173 9.76 5.23 -48.58
CA LYS A 173 9.17 4.10 -47.83
C LYS A 173 9.54 4.13 -46.37
N ILE A 174 10.80 4.44 -46.04
CA ILE A 174 11.22 4.66 -44.65
C ILE A 174 10.49 5.87 -44.04
N ALA A 175 10.30 6.94 -44.81
CA ALA A 175 9.48 8.08 -44.39
C ALA A 175 8.00 7.70 -44.20
N GLU A 176 7.41 6.87 -45.08
CA GLU A 176 6.04 6.36 -44.89
C GLU A 176 5.92 5.47 -43.64
N GLU A 177 6.85 4.55 -43.39
CA GLU A 177 6.80 3.68 -42.21
C GLU A 177 7.01 4.47 -40.91
N THR A 178 7.93 5.45 -40.91
CA THR A 178 8.14 6.37 -39.78
C THR A 178 6.94 7.30 -39.58
N ALA A 179 6.28 7.75 -40.64
CA ALA A 179 5.04 8.54 -40.57
C ALA A 179 3.82 7.72 -40.15
N ARG A 180 3.79 6.41 -40.44
CA ARG A 180 2.75 5.49 -39.95
C ARG A 180 2.92 5.21 -38.46
N ASP A 181 4.15 5.11 -37.95
CA ASP A 181 4.42 4.99 -36.50
C ASP A 181 4.03 6.27 -35.73
N ALA A 182 4.29 7.45 -36.31
CA ALA A 182 3.75 8.72 -35.82
C ALA A 182 2.19 8.78 -35.78
N GLY A 183 1.50 7.84 -36.45
CA GLY A 183 0.06 7.76 -36.53
C GLY A 183 -0.66 7.19 -35.29
N SER A 184 0.06 6.58 -34.33
CA SER A 184 -0.59 6.04 -33.11
C SER A 184 0.26 6.22 -31.85
N SER A 185 0.25 7.45 -31.30
CA SER A 185 0.77 7.73 -29.95
C SER A 185 0.07 6.82 -28.92
N LYS A 186 0.77 5.76 -28.51
CA LYS A 186 0.42 4.88 -27.39
C LYS A 186 0.55 5.66 -26.07
N LEU A 187 -0.37 5.42 -25.14
CA LEU A 187 -0.31 5.93 -23.77
C LEU A 187 -0.31 4.76 -22.80
N LYS A 188 0.64 4.73 -21.87
CA LYS A 188 0.74 3.70 -20.84
C LYS A 188 0.25 4.21 -19.49
N VAL A 189 -0.67 3.47 -18.86
CA VAL A 189 -1.12 3.70 -17.48
C VAL A 189 -0.75 2.50 -16.62
N MET A 190 -0.08 2.74 -15.50
CA MET A 190 0.33 1.72 -14.52
C MET A 190 -0.51 1.84 -13.25
N THR A 191 -0.90 0.71 -12.65
CA THR A 191 -1.46 0.69 -11.29
C THR A 191 -0.79 -0.36 -10.41
N TYR A 192 -0.57 -0.03 -9.14
CA TYR A 192 0.14 -0.91 -8.21
C TYR A 192 -0.17 -0.58 -6.73
N ASN A 193 -0.72 -1.53 -5.96
CA ASN A 193 -0.65 -1.50 -4.49
C ASN A 193 0.80 -1.79 -4.02
N VAL A 194 1.47 -0.81 -3.42
CA VAL A 194 2.90 -0.88 -3.07
C VAL A 194 3.18 -1.64 -1.76
N TRP A 195 2.14 -2.02 -1.03
CA TRP A 195 2.18 -2.66 0.29
C TRP A 195 2.84 -1.81 1.38
N PHE A 196 2.04 -1.25 2.29
CA PHE A 196 2.48 -0.42 3.42
C PHE A 196 3.28 -1.17 4.50
N ARG A 197 3.70 -2.42 4.24
CA ARG A 197 4.43 -3.29 5.16
C ARG A 197 5.92 -2.91 5.21
N GLU A 198 6.21 -1.85 5.95
CA GLU A 198 7.54 -1.22 6.05
C GLU A 198 8.59 -2.06 6.80
N ASP A 199 8.19 -3.05 7.61
CA ASP A 199 9.13 -3.93 8.32
C ASP A 199 9.86 -4.94 7.41
N LEU A 200 9.44 -5.05 6.13
CA LEU A 200 9.93 -6.02 5.17
C LEU A 200 10.64 -5.32 3.99
N GLU A 201 11.97 -5.16 4.12
CA GLU A 201 12.93 -4.74 3.09
C GLU A 201 12.54 -3.47 2.28
N LEU A 202 11.82 -2.53 2.92
CA LEU A 202 11.18 -1.37 2.31
C LEU A 202 11.97 -0.70 1.18
N HIS A 203 13.17 -0.20 1.46
CA HIS A 203 13.99 0.51 0.45
C HIS A 203 14.31 -0.34 -0.79
N LYS A 204 14.48 -1.65 -0.64
CA LYS A 204 14.77 -2.55 -1.77
C LYS A 204 13.51 -2.85 -2.58
N ARG A 205 12.37 -3.05 -1.90
CA ARG A 205 11.05 -3.18 -2.55
C ARG A 205 10.71 -1.93 -3.38
N MET A 206 10.87 -0.75 -2.78
CA MET A 206 10.59 0.52 -3.45
C MET A 206 11.60 0.82 -4.58
N LYS A 207 12.86 0.41 -4.44
CA LYS A 207 13.85 0.45 -5.54
C LYS A 207 13.45 -0.44 -6.72
N ALA A 208 13.00 -1.67 -6.45
CA ALA A 208 12.52 -2.58 -7.49
C ALA A 208 11.24 -2.08 -8.19
N LEU A 209 10.32 -1.43 -7.46
CA LEU A 209 9.22 -0.69 -8.08
C LEU A 209 9.74 0.45 -8.97
N GLY A 210 10.76 1.19 -8.53
CA GLY A 210 11.42 2.22 -9.34
C GLY A 210 12.04 1.68 -10.64
N GLU A 211 12.66 0.51 -10.59
CA GLU A 211 13.22 -0.19 -11.75
C GLU A 211 12.12 -0.60 -12.74
N LEU A 212 10.97 -1.11 -12.26
CA LEU A 212 9.81 -1.41 -13.08
C LEU A 212 9.21 -0.15 -13.75
N ILE A 213 9.19 1.00 -13.05
CA ILE A 213 8.76 2.29 -13.63
C ILE A 213 9.72 2.71 -14.75
N GLN A 214 11.03 2.64 -14.50
CA GLN A 214 12.06 3.01 -15.49
C GLN A 214 12.02 2.09 -16.73
N GLN A 215 11.83 0.78 -16.54
CA GLN A 215 11.73 -0.21 -17.61
C GLN A 215 10.49 0.01 -18.49
N ASN A 216 9.32 0.21 -17.87
CA ASN A 216 8.05 0.28 -18.60
C ASN A 216 7.73 1.69 -19.13
N SER A 217 8.31 2.72 -18.50
CA SER A 217 8.09 4.14 -18.75
C SER A 217 6.60 4.52 -18.86
N PRO A 218 5.76 4.20 -17.86
CA PRO A 218 4.34 4.57 -17.87
C PRO A 218 4.14 6.07 -17.86
N ASP A 219 3.15 6.59 -18.56
CA ASP A 219 2.88 8.03 -18.67
C ASP A 219 2.02 8.55 -17.52
N VAL A 220 1.17 7.68 -16.97
CA VAL A 220 0.47 7.89 -15.70
C VAL A 220 0.67 6.67 -14.80
N ILE A 221 0.89 6.90 -13.50
CA ILE A 221 0.99 5.87 -12.47
C ILE A 221 -0.05 6.12 -11.39
N CYS A 222 -0.70 5.05 -10.94
CA CYS A 222 -1.70 5.02 -9.88
C CYS A 222 -1.22 4.08 -8.76
N PHE A 223 -0.75 4.63 -7.65
CA PHE A 223 -0.31 3.86 -6.48
C PHE A 223 -1.35 3.82 -5.38
N GLN A 224 -1.43 2.67 -4.71
CA GLN A 224 -2.22 2.44 -3.49
C GLN A 224 -1.26 2.04 -2.34
N GLU A 225 -1.67 2.22 -1.08
CA GLU A 225 -0.84 2.00 0.13
C GLU A 225 0.46 2.82 0.25
N VAL A 226 0.53 4.01 -0.37
CA VAL A 226 1.70 4.89 -0.22
C VAL A 226 1.69 5.50 1.19
N THR A 227 2.77 5.29 1.95
CA THR A 227 3.02 5.87 3.28
C THR A 227 3.93 7.12 3.17
N PRO A 228 4.10 7.93 4.23
CA PRO A 228 5.07 9.02 4.25
C PRO A 228 6.51 8.57 3.93
N ASN A 229 6.92 7.40 4.43
CA ASN A 229 8.27 6.87 4.19
C ASN A 229 8.43 6.38 2.75
N ILE A 230 7.40 5.75 2.17
CA ILE A 230 7.41 5.34 0.76
C ILE A 230 7.44 6.57 -0.16
N TYR A 231 6.63 7.59 0.13
CA TYR A 231 6.66 8.87 -0.58
C TYR A 231 8.07 9.48 -0.56
N GLY A 232 8.72 9.53 0.62
CA GLY A 232 10.08 10.04 0.74
C GLY A 232 11.13 9.24 -0.04
N ILE A 233 10.96 7.92 -0.21
CA ILE A 233 11.84 7.10 -1.06
C ILE A 233 11.60 7.38 -2.55
N PHE A 234 10.33 7.52 -2.95
CA PHE A 234 9.97 7.86 -4.33
C PHE A 234 10.43 9.29 -4.69
N GLU A 235 10.24 10.28 -3.82
CA GLU A 235 10.69 11.68 -4.01
C GLU A 235 12.21 11.81 -4.19
N GLN A 236 12.99 10.88 -3.62
CA GLN A 236 14.44 10.78 -3.79
C GLN A 236 14.90 9.96 -5.02
N SER A 237 13.98 9.30 -5.74
CA SER A 237 14.32 8.42 -6.86
C SER A 237 14.48 9.19 -8.18
N ASP A 238 15.45 8.82 -9.02
CA ASP A 238 15.80 9.58 -10.23
C ASP A 238 14.63 9.77 -11.21
N TRP A 239 13.75 8.78 -11.33
CA TRP A 239 12.57 8.83 -12.20
C TRP A 239 11.53 9.88 -11.77
N TRP A 240 11.48 10.26 -10.48
CA TRP A 240 10.45 11.15 -9.90
C TRP A 240 10.33 12.49 -10.63
N LYS A 241 11.46 13.07 -11.03
CA LYS A 241 11.55 14.38 -11.71
C LYS A 241 10.84 14.41 -13.07
N THR A 242 10.53 13.25 -13.64
CA THR A 242 9.78 13.10 -14.90
C THR A 242 8.27 13.25 -14.70
N TYR A 243 7.78 13.20 -13.45
CA TYR A 243 6.35 13.12 -13.13
C TYR A 243 5.89 14.29 -12.26
N ARG A 244 4.71 14.81 -12.55
CA ARG A 244 3.94 15.67 -11.65
C ARG A 244 3.12 14.80 -10.71
N CYS A 245 3.40 14.89 -9.41
CA CYS A 245 2.69 14.16 -8.36
C CYS A 245 1.36 14.84 -7.98
N SER A 246 0.34 14.04 -7.63
CA SER A 246 -0.95 14.51 -7.12
C SER A 246 -0.95 14.85 -5.62
N VAL A 247 0.05 14.38 -4.88
CA VAL A 247 0.14 14.50 -3.42
C VAL A 247 1.28 15.46 -3.07
N SER A 248 0.94 16.54 -2.35
CA SER A 248 1.94 17.47 -1.81
C SER A 248 2.67 16.86 -0.61
N ASN A 249 3.92 17.28 -0.37
CA ASN A 249 4.73 16.82 0.77
C ASN A 249 4.03 17.05 2.14
N VAL A 250 3.19 18.10 2.25
CA VAL A 250 2.33 18.35 3.43
C VAL A 250 1.20 17.32 3.56
N MET A 251 0.52 16.96 2.47
CA MET A 251 -0.50 15.91 2.46
C MET A 251 0.10 14.53 2.74
N ALA A 252 1.32 14.27 2.24
CA ALA A 252 2.03 13.03 2.49
C ALA A 252 2.34 12.86 4.00
N ASN A 253 2.94 13.87 4.63
CA ASN A 253 3.33 13.79 6.05
C ASN A 253 2.15 13.87 7.05
N THR A 254 0.98 14.36 6.64
CA THR A 254 -0.22 14.39 7.52
C THR A 254 -1.04 13.11 7.48
N ARG A 255 -0.80 12.22 6.52
CA ARG A 255 -1.60 11.00 6.31
C ARG A 255 -0.81 9.73 6.62
N PRO A 256 -1.43 8.72 7.26
CA PRO A 256 -0.77 7.47 7.60
C PRO A 256 -0.49 6.59 6.36
N TYR A 257 -1.43 6.58 5.42
CA TYR A 257 -1.26 6.10 4.05
C TYR A 257 -2.28 6.77 3.13
N PHE A 258 -2.08 6.68 1.81
CA PHE A 258 -2.90 7.34 0.79
C PHE A 258 -2.78 6.66 -0.58
N CYS A 259 -3.69 7.02 -1.50
CA CYS A 259 -3.47 6.80 -2.93
C CYS A 259 -2.65 7.96 -3.51
N MET A 260 -1.83 7.69 -4.53
CA MET A 260 -0.98 8.69 -5.16
C MET A 260 -0.99 8.52 -6.68
N GLN A 261 -1.14 9.63 -7.42
CA GLN A 261 -1.04 9.65 -8.87
C GLN A 261 0.17 10.45 -9.32
N LEU A 262 0.80 10.00 -10.41
CA LEU A 262 1.97 10.61 -11.03
C LEU A 262 1.73 10.69 -12.53
N SER A 263 1.94 11.84 -13.16
CA SER A 263 1.72 12.05 -14.60
C SER A 263 2.92 12.73 -15.26
N LYS A 264 3.40 12.18 -16.39
CA LYS A 264 4.31 12.92 -17.29
C LYS A 264 3.56 14.01 -18.07
N LEU A 265 2.28 13.76 -18.37
CA LEU A 265 1.44 14.64 -19.17
C LEU A 265 0.90 15.85 -18.37
N PRO A 266 0.57 16.96 -19.04
CA PRO A 266 -0.04 18.13 -18.39
C PRO A 266 -1.33 17.76 -17.67
N VAL A 267 -1.39 18.10 -16.37
CA VAL A 267 -2.55 17.85 -15.51
C VAL A 267 -3.35 19.14 -15.39
N LYS A 268 -4.62 19.10 -15.82
CA LYS A 268 -5.57 20.23 -15.76
C LYS A 268 -6.21 20.36 -14.39
N SER A 269 -6.70 19.24 -13.84
CA SER A 269 -7.32 19.20 -12.52
C SER A 269 -6.90 17.94 -11.74
N LEU A 270 -6.84 18.10 -10.42
CA LEU A 270 -6.55 17.05 -9.45
C LEU A 270 -7.57 17.17 -8.32
N SER A 271 -8.19 16.06 -7.95
CA SER A 271 -9.10 16.00 -6.80
C SER A 271 -8.97 14.67 -6.06
N CYS A 272 -9.23 14.69 -4.75
CA CYS A 272 -9.31 13.49 -3.92
C CYS A 272 -10.60 13.60 -3.09
N LYS A 273 -11.52 12.66 -3.25
CA LYS A 273 -12.80 12.62 -2.56
C LYS A 273 -12.84 11.44 -1.59
N PRO A 274 -12.80 11.68 -0.26
CA PRO A 274 -13.01 10.61 0.73
C PRO A 274 -14.39 9.98 0.57
N PHE A 275 -14.49 8.67 0.72
CA PHE A 275 -15.77 7.98 0.77
C PHE A 275 -16.39 8.11 2.15
N GLY A 276 -17.62 8.64 2.23
CA GLY A 276 -18.31 8.94 3.49
C GLY A 276 -18.66 7.70 4.34
N ASN A 277 -18.54 6.49 3.78
CA ASN A 277 -18.75 5.22 4.47
C ASN A 277 -17.45 4.48 4.85
N SER A 278 -16.27 5.00 4.50
CA SER A 278 -15.00 4.30 4.79
C SER A 278 -14.66 4.38 6.28
N VAL A 279 -14.19 3.27 6.85
CA VAL A 279 -13.61 3.23 8.21
C VAL A 279 -12.09 3.12 8.19
N MET A 280 -11.52 2.87 7.01
CA MET A 280 -10.08 2.74 6.79
C MET A 280 -9.43 3.99 6.17
N GLY A 281 -10.21 5.02 5.80
CA GLY A 281 -9.70 6.25 5.18
C GLY A 281 -9.58 6.17 3.65
N ARG A 282 -10.55 5.55 2.99
CA ARG A 282 -10.56 5.30 1.54
C ARG A 282 -11.11 6.50 0.76
N GLU A 283 -10.61 6.69 -0.45
CA GLU A 283 -10.92 7.84 -1.29
C GLU A 283 -10.91 7.49 -2.79
N LEU A 284 -11.56 8.33 -3.59
CA LEU A 284 -11.39 8.39 -5.03
C LEU A 284 -10.46 9.56 -5.38
N CYS A 285 -9.27 9.26 -5.88
CA CYS A 285 -8.39 10.24 -6.51
C CYS A 285 -8.72 10.32 -8.00
N VAL A 286 -8.76 11.54 -8.54
CA VAL A 286 -9.08 11.81 -9.95
C VAL A 286 -8.10 12.84 -10.50
N ALA A 287 -7.43 12.49 -11.59
CA ALA A 287 -6.57 13.36 -12.37
C ALA A 287 -7.15 13.53 -13.78
N GLU A 288 -7.37 14.78 -14.18
CA GLU A 288 -7.72 15.13 -15.56
C GLU A 288 -6.44 15.55 -16.29
N ILE A 289 -6.04 14.76 -17.28
CA ILE A 289 -4.81 15.00 -18.06
C ILE A 289 -5.12 15.38 -19.50
N GLU A 290 -4.27 16.21 -20.08
CA GLU A 290 -4.31 16.56 -21.50
C GLU A 290 -3.41 15.63 -22.32
N VAL A 291 -4.00 14.95 -23.30
CA VAL A 291 -3.35 13.91 -24.13
C VAL A 291 -3.17 14.38 -25.58
N ASP A 292 -3.91 15.43 -25.96
CA ASP A 292 -3.71 16.23 -27.18
C ASP A 292 -4.36 17.60 -26.98
N MET A 293 -4.13 18.57 -27.86
CA MET A 293 -4.78 19.89 -27.81
C MET A 293 -6.30 19.76 -27.72
N GLY A 294 -6.87 20.07 -26.55
CA GLY A 294 -8.31 19.97 -26.29
C GLY A 294 -8.84 18.56 -26.01
N LYS A 295 -8.02 17.49 -26.11
CA LYS A 295 -8.43 16.12 -25.73
C LYS A 295 -7.99 15.80 -24.31
N THR A 296 -8.96 15.60 -23.43
CA THR A 296 -8.72 15.16 -22.04
C THR A 296 -9.01 13.67 -21.85
N LEU A 297 -8.27 13.09 -20.91
CA LEU A 297 -8.47 11.75 -20.36
C LEU A 297 -8.54 11.88 -18.85
N VAL A 298 -9.56 11.31 -18.24
CA VAL A 298 -9.67 11.20 -16.78
C VAL A 298 -9.03 9.89 -16.35
N VAL A 299 -7.95 9.97 -15.58
CA VAL A 299 -7.37 8.81 -14.90
C VAL A 299 -7.70 8.91 -13.41
N ALA A 300 -8.45 7.96 -12.90
CA ALA A 300 -8.83 7.88 -11.50
C ALA A 300 -8.19 6.66 -10.83
N THR A 301 -7.83 6.80 -9.56
CA THR A 301 -7.38 5.69 -8.72
C THR A 301 -8.16 5.63 -7.42
N THR A 302 -8.30 4.43 -6.88
CA THR A 302 -8.80 4.22 -5.52
C THR A 302 -8.09 3.04 -4.86
N HIS A 303 -8.40 2.84 -3.58
CA HIS A 303 -8.17 1.60 -2.86
C HIS A 303 -9.45 1.31 -2.06
N LEU A 304 -10.37 0.51 -2.61
CA LEU A 304 -11.70 0.30 -2.00
C LEU A 304 -11.62 -0.48 -0.68
N GLU A 305 -12.64 -0.34 0.19
CA GLU A 305 -12.67 -0.95 1.54
C GLU A 305 -12.27 -2.43 1.50
N SER A 306 -11.16 -2.79 2.14
CA SER A 306 -10.64 -4.17 2.12
C SER A 306 -11.45 -5.08 3.04
N PRO A 307 -11.58 -6.39 2.75
CA PRO A 307 -11.99 -7.36 3.76
C PRO A 307 -11.01 -7.29 4.94
N CYS A 308 -11.49 -6.88 6.12
CA CYS A 308 -10.67 -6.77 7.33
C CYS A 308 -11.28 -7.60 8.49
N PRO A 309 -11.45 -8.92 8.30
CA PRO A 309 -11.90 -9.82 9.35
C PRO A 309 -10.96 -9.84 10.56
N ALA A 310 -11.52 -9.55 11.73
CA ALA A 310 -10.81 -9.39 12.99
C ALA A 310 -11.71 -9.84 14.17
N PRO A 311 -11.14 -10.07 15.37
CA PRO A 311 -11.94 -10.31 16.57
C PRO A 311 -13.04 -9.24 16.79
N PRO A 312 -14.24 -9.62 17.23
CA PRO A 312 -14.61 -10.94 17.74
C PRO A 312 -15.06 -11.95 16.67
N THR A 313 -15.65 -11.51 15.55
CA THR A 313 -16.37 -12.39 14.61
C THR A 313 -15.53 -12.95 13.46
N TRP A 314 -14.40 -12.31 13.12
CA TRP A 314 -13.49 -12.74 12.05
C TRP A 314 -14.14 -12.86 10.64
N ASP A 315 -15.21 -12.11 10.39
CA ASP A 315 -16.06 -12.19 9.19
C ASP A 315 -16.24 -10.86 8.45
N GLN A 316 -15.60 -9.77 8.91
CA GLN A 316 -15.85 -8.41 8.41
C GLN A 316 -15.29 -8.21 6.99
N MET A 317 -16.07 -8.60 5.98
CA MET A 317 -15.70 -8.54 4.56
C MET A 317 -15.81 -7.14 3.91
N TYR A 318 -16.47 -6.18 4.57
CA TYR A 318 -16.74 -4.81 4.09
C TYR A 318 -17.35 -4.71 2.67
N SER A 319 -18.11 -5.74 2.27
CA SER A 319 -18.69 -5.87 0.92
C SER A 319 -19.71 -4.77 0.61
N LYS A 320 -20.60 -4.45 1.56
CA LYS A 320 -21.63 -3.41 1.37
C LYS A 320 -21.00 -2.04 1.18
N GLU A 321 -19.94 -1.78 1.93
CA GLU A 321 -19.16 -0.55 1.92
C GLU A 321 -18.42 -0.40 0.58
N ARG A 322 -17.66 -1.44 0.18
CA ARG A 322 -16.94 -1.52 -1.11
C ARG A 322 -17.85 -1.43 -2.33
N VAL A 323 -19.00 -2.11 -2.32
CA VAL A 323 -20.00 -2.04 -3.40
C VAL A 323 -20.61 -0.64 -3.51
N ALA A 324 -20.86 0.05 -2.39
CA ALA A 324 -21.34 1.43 -2.40
C ALA A 324 -20.27 2.41 -2.92
N GLN A 325 -19.01 2.24 -2.51
CA GLN A 325 -17.87 3.05 -2.99
C GLN A 325 -17.65 2.89 -4.50
N ALA A 326 -17.72 1.67 -5.03
CA ALA A 326 -17.63 1.41 -6.47
C ALA A 326 -18.77 2.08 -7.26
N LYS A 327 -20.02 2.00 -6.76
CA LYS A 327 -21.18 2.68 -7.36
C LYS A 327 -21.02 4.20 -7.34
N GLU A 328 -20.53 4.76 -6.23
CA GLU A 328 -20.24 6.19 -6.12
C GLU A 328 -19.16 6.62 -7.10
N ALA A 329 -18.06 5.86 -7.20
CA ALA A 329 -16.95 6.17 -8.10
C ALA A 329 -17.36 6.15 -9.58
N VAL A 330 -18.02 5.09 -10.04
CA VAL A 330 -18.49 5.01 -11.44
C VAL A 330 -19.47 6.15 -11.75
N SER A 331 -20.42 6.44 -10.84
CA SER A 331 -21.39 7.53 -10.99
C SER A 331 -20.75 8.93 -11.04
N VAL A 332 -19.70 9.18 -10.25
CA VAL A 332 -18.92 10.43 -10.29
C VAL A 332 -18.13 10.55 -11.59
N LEU A 333 -17.51 9.46 -12.04
CA LEU A 333 -16.59 9.46 -13.20
C LEU A 333 -17.30 9.52 -14.55
N ASN A 334 -18.50 8.94 -14.69
CA ASN A 334 -19.29 8.81 -15.94
C ASN A 334 -19.78 10.16 -16.56
N ARG A 335 -19.15 11.27 -16.19
CA ARG A 335 -19.37 12.62 -16.74
C ARG A 335 -18.38 12.98 -17.86
N SER A 336 -17.36 12.15 -18.08
CA SER A 336 -16.27 12.39 -19.05
C SER A 336 -16.29 11.35 -20.19
N PRO A 337 -15.88 11.72 -21.42
CA PRO A 337 -15.94 10.82 -22.58
C PRO A 337 -14.78 9.82 -22.65
N ASN A 338 -13.69 10.06 -21.91
CA ASN A 338 -12.53 9.18 -21.83
C ASN A 338 -12.13 9.04 -20.36
N ILE A 339 -12.26 7.82 -19.83
CA ILE A 339 -12.04 7.48 -18.43
C ILE A 339 -11.23 6.17 -18.35
N ILE A 340 -10.20 6.19 -17.51
CA ILE A 340 -9.58 4.99 -16.94
C ILE A 340 -9.75 5.07 -15.43
N PHE A 341 -10.45 4.10 -14.84
CA PHE A 341 -10.56 3.91 -13.40
C PHE A 341 -9.73 2.69 -13.00
N ALA A 342 -8.76 2.91 -12.12
CA ALA A 342 -7.72 1.95 -11.77
C ALA A 342 -7.55 1.79 -10.25
N GLY A 343 -6.72 0.84 -9.85
CA GLY A 343 -6.33 0.61 -8.46
C GLY A 343 -6.83 -0.70 -7.88
N ASP A 344 -6.46 -0.93 -6.62
CA ASP A 344 -6.90 -2.05 -5.82
C ASP A 344 -8.40 -1.87 -5.46
N MET A 345 -9.25 -2.56 -6.21
CA MET A 345 -10.70 -2.55 -6.00
C MET A 345 -11.12 -3.46 -4.84
N ASN A 346 -10.21 -4.22 -4.23
CA ASN A 346 -10.46 -5.27 -3.23
C ASN A 346 -11.59 -6.25 -3.59
N TRP A 347 -11.91 -6.37 -4.89
CA TRP A 347 -13.19 -6.91 -5.35
C TRP A 347 -13.18 -8.44 -5.43
N ASP A 348 -14.16 -9.06 -4.79
CA ASP A 348 -14.41 -10.50 -4.84
C ASP A 348 -15.71 -10.75 -5.60
N ASP A 349 -15.63 -11.09 -6.90
CA ASP A 349 -16.81 -11.24 -7.77
C ASP A 349 -17.85 -12.27 -7.24
N ALA A 350 -17.43 -13.19 -6.36
CA ALA A 350 -18.31 -14.16 -5.72
C ALA A 350 -18.99 -13.66 -4.43
N LYS A 351 -18.48 -12.59 -3.79
CA LYS A 351 -19.05 -11.99 -2.55
C LYS A 351 -19.67 -10.62 -2.79
N ASP A 352 -19.11 -9.84 -3.71
CA ASP A 352 -19.55 -8.48 -4.08
C ASP A 352 -20.43 -8.45 -5.34
N GLY A 353 -20.42 -9.54 -6.11
CA GLY A 353 -21.13 -9.68 -7.37
C GLY A 353 -20.44 -9.01 -8.56
N GLN A 354 -21.20 -8.75 -9.63
CA GLN A 354 -20.70 -8.02 -10.80
C GLN A 354 -20.30 -6.59 -10.42
N PHE A 355 -19.14 -6.14 -10.90
CA PHE A 355 -18.70 -4.75 -10.70
C PHE A 355 -19.74 -3.77 -11.29
N PRO A 356 -20.13 -2.70 -10.57
CA PRO A 356 -21.23 -1.81 -10.96
C PRO A 356 -20.86 -0.83 -12.08
N LEU A 357 -20.46 -1.38 -13.23
CA LEU A 357 -20.21 -0.64 -14.47
C LEU A 357 -21.53 -0.14 -15.09
N LEU A 358 -21.43 0.93 -15.87
CA LEU A 358 -22.52 1.48 -16.69
C LEU A 358 -22.26 1.16 -18.17
N ASP A 359 -23.26 1.38 -19.03
CA ASP A 359 -23.12 1.16 -20.47
C ASP A 359 -21.92 1.91 -21.06
N GLY A 360 -21.17 1.23 -21.94
CA GLY A 360 -19.94 1.75 -22.54
C GLY A 360 -18.66 1.60 -21.68
N TRP A 361 -18.75 1.06 -20.46
CA TRP A 361 -17.58 0.66 -19.68
C TRP A 361 -17.20 -0.81 -19.92
N THR A 362 -15.89 -1.10 -19.99
CA THR A 362 -15.35 -2.46 -20.02
C THR A 362 -14.27 -2.68 -18.96
N ASP A 363 -14.16 -3.91 -18.46
CA ASP A 363 -13.02 -4.40 -17.67
C ASP A 363 -11.88 -4.81 -18.62
N ALA A 364 -10.79 -4.05 -18.64
CA ALA A 364 -9.74 -4.18 -19.66
C ALA A 364 -8.97 -5.51 -19.60
N TRP A 365 -8.91 -6.16 -18.43
CA TRP A 365 -8.36 -7.52 -18.34
C TRP A 365 -9.30 -8.53 -19.00
N THR A 366 -10.60 -8.41 -18.76
CA THR A 366 -11.61 -9.32 -19.33
C THR A 366 -11.69 -9.22 -20.85
N GLU A 367 -11.52 -8.01 -21.41
CA GLU A 367 -11.53 -7.75 -22.86
C GLU A 367 -10.26 -8.26 -23.57
N LEU A 368 -9.06 -8.00 -23.01
CA LEU A 368 -7.78 -8.31 -23.67
C LEU A 368 -7.18 -9.68 -23.30
N ARG A 369 -7.58 -10.28 -22.18
CA ARG A 369 -7.08 -11.59 -21.69
C ARG A 369 -8.26 -12.56 -21.41
N PRO A 370 -9.18 -12.79 -22.39
CA PRO A 370 -10.40 -13.56 -22.16
C PRO A 370 -10.11 -15.01 -21.73
N GLY A 371 -10.66 -15.40 -20.58
CA GLY A 371 -10.44 -16.72 -19.97
C GLY A 371 -9.27 -16.78 -18.98
N GLU A 372 -8.34 -15.81 -18.99
CA GLU A 372 -7.28 -15.73 -18.00
C GLU A 372 -7.79 -15.18 -16.67
N ARG A 373 -7.32 -15.75 -15.55
CA ARG A 373 -7.80 -15.38 -14.21
C ARG A 373 -7.31 -14.03 -13.69
N GLY A 374 -6.17 -13.53 -14.19
CA GLY A 374 -5.62 -12.23 -13.81
C GLY A 374 -5.43 -12.02 -12.31
N TYR A 375 -4.93 -13.03 -11.57
CA TYR A 375 -4.78 -12.92 -10.12
C TYR A 375 -3.63 -11.97 -9.75
N THR A 376 -3.97 -10.70 -9.47
CA THR A 376 -3.02 -9.67 -9.02
C THR A 376 -2.57 -9.88 -7.58
N TYR A 377 -3.39 -10.52 -6.74
CA TYR A 377 -3.01 -11.02 -5.42
C TYR A 377 -3.05 -12.55 -5.44
N ASP A 378 -1.89 -13.21 -5.45
CA ASP A 378 -1.79 -14.67 -5.57
C ASP A 378 -0.76 -15.28 -4.61
N THR A 379 -1.26 -15.89 -3.54
CA THR A 379 -0.44 -16.63 -2.54
C THR A 379 0.24 -17.90 -3.05
N LYS A 380 -0.09 -18.40 -4.26
CA LYS A 380 0.61 -19.55 -4.88
C LYS A 380 1.83 -19.10 -5.67
N THR A 381 1.69 -18.10 -6.53
CA THR A 381 2.77 -17.62 -7.40
C THR A 381 3.66 -16.59 -6.70
N ASN A 382 3.11 -15.72 -5.84
CA ASN A 382 3.91 -14.75 -5.10
C ASN A 382 4.66 -15.47 -3.97
N GLN A 383 5.90 -15.84 -4.23
CA GLN A 383 6.74 -16.63 -3.33
C GLN A 383 7.05 -15.92 -2.00
N MET A 384 6.88 -14.59 -1.92
CA MET A 384 6.99 -13.85 -0.67
C MET A 384 5.82 -14.16 0.29
N LEU A 385 4.64 -14.52 -0.26
CA LEU A 385 3.45 -14.90 0.49
C LEU A 385 3.41 -16.36 0.93
N THR A 386 4.34 -17.21 0.47
CA THR A 386 4.38 -18.66 0.75
C THR A 386 4.09 -18.99 2.22
N GLY A 387 3.25 -20.00 2.44
CA GLY A 387 2.83 -20.43 3.76
C GLY A 387 1.67 -19.64 4.38
N ASN A 388 1.11 -18.64 3.70
CA ASN A 388 -0.25 -18.15 3.99
C ASN A 388 -1.30 -19.25 3.66
N ARG A 389 -2.58 -19.03 3.99
CA ARG A 389 -3.69 -19.81 3.42
C ARG A 389 -3.80 -19.46 1.93
N THR A 390 -4.16 -20.44 1.09
CA THR A 390 -4.37 -20.22 -0.34
C THR A 390 -5.49 -19.20 -0.57
N LEU A 391 -5.12 -18.05 -1.11
CA LEU A 391 -5.97 -16.98 -1.61
C LEU A 391 -5.41 -16.53 -2.97
N GLN A 392 -6.28 -16.47 -3.98
CA GLN A 392 -5.96 -15.98 -5.33
C GLN A 392 -7.12 -15.09 -5.78
N LYS A 393 -6.86 -13.81 -6.05
CA LYS A 393 -7.89 -12.79 -6.36
C LYS A 393 -7.37 -11.77 -7.37
N ARG A 394 -8.29 -11.21 -8.16
CA ARG A 394 -8.07 -10.08 -9.06
C ARG A 394 -8.60 -8.82 -8.39
N LEU A 395 -7.81 -8.32 -7.45
CA LEU A 395 -8.18 -7.17 -6.61
C LEU A 395 -7.96 -5.87 -7.40
N ASP A 396 -6.78 -5.72 -8.00
CA ASP A 396 -6.42 -4.59 -8.86
C ASP A 396 -7.04 -4.76 -10.25
N ARG A 397 -7.63 -3.68 -10.77
CA ARG A 397 -8.34 -3.69 -12.07
C ARG A 397 -8.10 -2.42 -12.85
N PHE A 398 -8.32 -2.52 -14.17
CA PHE A 398 -8.50 -1.39 -15.06
C PHE A 398 -9.91 -1.45 -15.65
N LEU A 399 -10.68 -0.40 -15.40
CA LEU A 399 -12.08 -0.26 -15.81
C LEU A 399 -12.16 0.99 -16.70
N CYS A 400 -12.54 0.84 -17.96
CA CYS A 400 -12.34 1.85 -18.98
C CYS A 400 -13.65 2.20 -19.70
N ASN A 401 -13.90 3.49 -19.91
CA ASN A 401 -14.94 3.98 -20.82
C ASN A 401 -14.27 5.03 -21.73
N LEU A 402 -14.01 4.65 -22.97
CA LEU A 402 -13.10 5.39 -23.86
C LEU A 402 -13.78 5.65 -25.21
N LYS A 403 -14.21 6.89 -25.43
CA LYS A 403 -14.78 7.32 -26.71
C LYS A 403 -13.71 7.43 -27.80
N ASP A 404 -12.66 8.20 -27.53
CA ASP A 404 -11.63 8.63 -28.51
C ASP A 404 -10.37 7.75 -28.51
N PHE A 405 -10.32 6.77 -27.59
CA PHE A 405 -9.24 5.80 -27.44
C PHE A 405 -9.79 4.37 -27.45
N LYS A 406 -8.90 3.40 -27.68
CA LYS A 406 -9.12 1.96 -27.54
C LYS A 406 -8.05 1.38 -26.61
N ILE A 407 -8.41 0.41 -25.77
CA ILE A 407 -7.39 -0.39 -25.09
C ILE A 407 -6.67 -1.26 -26.14
N SER A 408 -5.43 -1.66 -25.86
CA SER A 408 -4.59 -2.37 -26.85
C SER A 408 -3.74 -3.48 -26.26
N GLU A 409 -3.07 -3.23 -25.13
CA GLU A 409 -2.28 -4.22 -24.40
C GLU A 409 -2.60 -4.10 -22.90
N ILE A 410 -2.59 -5.23 -22.18
CA ILE A 410 -2.58 -5.24 -20.72
C ILE A 410 -1.66 -6.34 -20.21
N ASP A 411 -0.73 -5.96 -19.34
CA ASP A 411 0.32 -6.83 -18.83
C ASP A 411 0.38 -6.77 -17.29
N MET A 412 0.83 -7.88 -16.70
CA MET A 412 1.05 -8.01 -15.26
C MET A 412 2.56 -7.86 -14.97
N ILE A 413 2.92 -7.03 -13.99
CA ILE A 413 4.30 -6.61 -13.72
C ILE A 413 4.69 -6.77 -12.24
N GLY A 414 5.98 -6.93 -11.97
CA GLY A 414 6.50 -7.16 -10.62
C GLY A 414 6.28 -8.59 -10.10
N THR A 415 6.13 -9.55 -11.02
CA THR A 415 5.98 -10.98 -10.75
C THR A 415 7.24 -11.66 -10.22
N ASP A 416 8.41 -11.06 -10.46
CA ASP A 416 9.71 -11.67 -10.17
C ASP A 416 10.24 -11.33 -8.78
N ALA A 417 10.90 -12.29 -8.15
CA ALA A 417 11.63 -12.10 -6.91
C ALA A 417 12.85 -11.17 -7.12
N ILE A 418 13.05 -10.23 -6.19
CA ILE A 418 14.20 -9.32 -6.19
C ILE A 418 15.49 -10.15 -6.03
N PRO A 419 16.43 -10.12 -7.00
CA PRO A 419 17.58 -11.02 -7.00
C PRO A 419 18.42 -10.96 -5.72
N GLY A 420 18.71 -12.14 -5.16
CA GLY A 420 19.49 -12.28 -3.93
C GLY A 420 18.80 -11.81 -2.64
N LEU A 421 17.52 -11.41 -2.68
CA LEU A 421 16.82 -10.86 -1.52
C LEU A 421 15.83 -11.86 -0.91
N SER A 422 15.92 -12.07 0.40
CA SER A 422 15.04 -12.98 1.14
C SER A 422 14.78 -12.49 2.58
N TYR A 423 13.60 -12.81 3.11
CA TYR A 423 13.18 -12.47 4.48
C TYR A 423 12.84 -13.73 5.29
N CYS A 424 12.91 -13.63 6.62
CA CYS A 424 12.61 -14.72 7.54
C CYS A 424 11.16 -14.63 8.05
N LYS A 425 10.24 -15.35 7.42
CA LYS A 425 8.85 -15.51 7.89
C LYS A 425 8.81 -16.49 9.06
N GLN A 426 8.09 -16.14 10.13
CA GLN A 426 7.79 -17.07 11.23
C GLN A 426 6.36 -17.59 11.09
N LYS A 427 6.20 -18.91 11.01
CA LYS A 427 4.88 -19.57 10.98
C LYS A 427 4.75 -20.49 12.19
N LYS A 428 3.76 -20.22 13.05
CA LYS A 428 3.39 -21.18 14.11
C LYS A 428 2.67 -22.36 13.46
N VAL A 429 3.10 -23.59 13.76
CA VAL A 429 2.51 -24.84 13.29
C VAL A 429 2.37 -25.75 14.50
N LYS A 430 1.12 -26.07 14.88
CA LYS A 430 0.80 -26.65 16.20
C LYS A 430 1.45 -25.78 17.31
N ASN A 431 2.31 -26.34 18.15
CA ASN A 431 3.03 -25.61 19.20
C ASN A 431 4.44 -25.13 18.80
N GLU A 432 4.92 -25.45 17.61
CA GLU A 432 6.25 -25.06 17.12
C GLU A 432 6.21 -23.73 16.33
N VAL A 433 7.31 -22.96 16.37
CA VAL A 433 7.52 -21.80 15.49
C VAL A 433 8.56 -22.16 14.43
N LYS A 434 8.09 -22.45 13.22
CA LYS A 434 8.96 -22.73 12.07
C LYS A 434 9.38 -21.42 11.41
N LYS A 435 10.66 -21.32 11.06
CA LYS A 435 11.24 -20.20 10.31
C LYS A 435 11.35 -20.62 8.84
N LEU A 436 10.83 -19.79 7.95
CA LEU A 436 10.91 -19.97 6.50
C LEU A 436 11.73 -18.80 5.95
N MET A 437 12.81 -19.09 5.24
CA MET A 437 13.45 -18.10 4.38
C MET A 437 12.70 -18.07 3.06
N LEU A 438 12.13 -16.92 2.71
CA LEU A 438 11.34 -16.72 1.50
C LEU A 438 11.92 -15.56 0.70
N PRO A 439 11.83 -15.57 -0.63
CA PRO A 439 12.22 -14.42 -1.44
C PRO A 439 11.36 -13.20 -1.13
N VAL A 440 11.84 -12.03 -1.56
CA VAL A 440 11.09 -10.76 -1.48
C VAL A 440 10.71 -10.33 -2.88
N LEU A 441 9.43 -10.02 -3.09
CA LEU A 441 8.91 -9.38 -4.30
C LEU A 441 8.70 -7.87 -4.05
N PRO A 442 8.49 -7.04 -5.09
CA PRO A 442 8.25 -5.61 -4.92
C PRO A 442 7.06 -5.28 -4.00
N SER A 443 6.02 -6.13 -4.02
CA SER A 443 4.81 -6.04 -3.19
C SER A 443 4.22 -7.45 -2.99
N ASP A 444 3.21 -7.59 -2.12
CA ASP A 444 2.37 -8.79 -2.10
C ASP A 444 1.35 -8.82 -3.25
N HIS A 445 1.07 -7.67 -3.85
CA HIS A 445 0.39 -7.54 -5.14
C HIS A 445 1.38 -7.61 -6.33
N TYR A 446 0.85 -7.98 -7.50
CA TYR A 446 1.42 -7.67 -8.81
C TYR A 446 0.77 -6.41 -9.38
N GLY A 447 1.56 -5.58 -10.06
CA GLY A 447 1.05 -4.41 -10.74
C GLY A 447 0.38 -4.77 -12.07
N LEU A 448 -0.43 -3.86 -12.59
CA LEU A 448 -0.95 -3.92 -13.96
C LEU A 448 -0.44 -2.73 -14.77
N LEU A 449 -0.13 -2.97 -16.03
CA LEU A 449 0.21 -1.96 -17.03
C LEU A 449 -0.79 -2.07 -18.18
N LEU A 450 -1.49 -0.97 -18.48
CA LEU A 450 -2.45 -0.85 -19.58
C LEU A 450 -1.87 0.07 -20.66
N THR A 451 -1.77 -0.41 -21.89
CA THR A 451 -1.55 0.45 -23.07
C THR A 451 -2.89 0.77 -23.72
N ILE A 452 -3.17 2.05 -23.94
CA ILE A 452 -4.24 2.53 -24.83
C ILE A 452 -3.64 3.14 -26.09
N CYS A 453 -4.36 2.98 -27.20
CA CYS A 453 -4.09 3.65 -28.47
C CYS A 453 -5.19 4.67 -28.77
N ARG A 454 -4.88 5.66 -29.61
CA ARG A 454 -5.91 6.50 -30.26
C ARG A 454 -6.79 5.62 -31.17
N LYS A 455 -8.07 5.98 -31.31
CA LYS A 455 -8.97 5.37 -32.30
C LYS A 455 -8.75 5.95 -33.68
#